data_AF-A0A8C6LL39-F1
#
_entry.id   AF-A0A8C6LL39-F1
#
_cell.length_a   1.000
_cell.length_b   1.000
_cell.length_c   1.000
_cell.angle_alpha   90.00
_cell.angle_beta   90.00
_cell.angle_gamma   90.00
#
_symmetry.space_group_name_H-M   'P 1'
#
loop_
_entity.id
_entity.type
_entity.pdbx_description
1 polymer ?
#
loop_
_entity_poly.entity_id
_entity_poly.type
_entity_poly.pdbx_seq_one_letter_code
_entity_poly.pdbx_strand_id
1 'polypeptide(L)'
;YAGQENVKRDVQDFSLRMDGAEKRISNVEDDVNSEKGKTEALVKQVALLTDKLEDLENRSRRSNLRLVNVPEKIEGNDAVAFLEKWLIDDFI
;
A
#
# COMPACT_ATOMS: atom_id res chain seq x y z
N TYR A 1 38.32 51.76 11.21
CA TYR A 1 37.89 51.05 12.43
C TYR A 1 36.40 50.66 12.38
N ALA A 2 35.44 51.58 12.25
CA ALA A 2 34.00 51.25 12.21
C ALA A 2 33.57 50.23 11.13
N GLY A 3 34.13 50.28 9.92
CA GLY A 3 33.83 49.29 8.88
C GLY A 3 34.27 47.86 9.23
N GLN A 4 35.40 47.73 9.94
CA GLN A 4 35.95 46.43 10.34
C GLN A 4 35.12 45.79 11.47
N GLU A 5 34.56 46.62 12.35
CA GLU A 5 33.65 46.20 13.43
C GLU A 5 32.29 45.73 12.87
N ASN A 6 31.74 46.45 11.90
CA ASN A 6 30.49 46.06 11.23
C ASN A 6 30.62 44.71 10.51
N VAL A 7 31.70 44.51 9.75
CA VAL A 7 31.97 43.21 9.09
C VAL A 7 32.07 42.08 10.11
N LYS A 8 32.73 42.32 11.25
CA LYS A 8 32.86 41.33 12.31
C LYS A 8 31.51 40.93 12.90
N ARG A 9 30.61 41.90 13.11
CA ARG A 9 29.25 41.67 13.59
C ARG A 9 28.41 40.88 12.58
N ASP A 10 28.47 41.24 11.30
CA ASP A 10 27.70 40.57 10.26
C ASP A 10 28.17 39.11 10.05
N VAL A 11 29.48 38.86 10.15
CA VAL A 11 30.04 37.49 10.14
C VAL A 11 29.55 36.67 11.33
N GLN A 12 29.45 37.26 12.52
CA GLN A 12 28.91 36.58 13.70
C GLN A 12 27.43 36.25 13.55
N ASP A 13 26.62 37.18 13.05
CA ASP A 13 25.20 36.94 12.79
C ASP A 13 25.01 35.82 11.75
N PHE A 14 25.79 35.87 10.67
CA PHE A 14 25.76 34.82 9.65
C PHE A 14 26.16 33.46 10.23
N SER A 15 27.20 33.40 11.04
CA SER A 15 27.63 32.15 11.70
C SER A 15 26.54 31.57 12.58
N LEU A 16 25.83 32.39 13.36
CA LEU A 16 24.73 31.94 14.22
C LEU A 16 23.55 31.41 13.40
N ARG A 17 23.22 32.10 12.31
CA ARG A 17 22.15 31.65 11.39
C ARG A 17 22.52 30.36 10.68
N MET A 18 23.80 30.19 10.32
CA MET A 18 24.32 28.98 9.70
C MET A 18 24.25 27.78 10.65
N ASP A 19 24.73 27.92 11.89
CA ASP A 19 24.57 26.90 12.95
C ASP A 19 23.10 26.49 13.15
N GLY A 20 22.20 27.47 13.15
CA GLY A 20 20.76 27.23 13.27
C GLY A 20 20.19 26.48 12.07
N ALA A 21 20.65 26.79 10.86
CA ALA A 21 20.26 26.09 9.65
C ALA A 21 20.78 24.64 9.63
N GLU A 22 22.05 24.43 9.98
CA GLU A 22 22.67 23.10 10.04
C GLU A 22 21.96 22.17 11.02
N LYS A 23 21.63 22.65 12.22
CA LYS A 23 20.87 21.85 13.21
C LYS A 23 19.48 21.47 12.70
N ARG A 24 18.79 22.41 12.04
CA ARG A 24 17.47 22.13 11.45
C ARG A 24 17.56 21.12 10.32
N ILE A 25 18.60 21.20 9.49
CA ILE A 25 18.84 20.22 8.42
C ILE A 25 19.09 18.84 9.01
N SER A 26 19.99 18.73 10.00
CA SER A 26 20.27 17.45 10.68
C SER A 26 19.00 16.82 11.26
N ASN A 27 18.17 17.60 11.96
CA ASN A 27 16.92 17.08 12.52
C ASN A 27 15.95 16.61 11.43
N VAL A 28 15.84 17.38 10.33
CA VAL A 28 14.96 17.00 9.20
C VAL A 28 15.49 15.74 8.51
N GLU A 29 16.80 15.59 8.36
CA GLU A 29 17.40 14.38 7.79
C GLU A 29 17.11 13.14 8.65
N ASP A 30 17.22 13.27 9.98
CA ASP A 30 16.89 12.20 10.92
C ASP A 30 15.40 11.82 10.85
N ASP A 31 14.51 12.82 10.83
CA ASP A 31 13.06 12.62 10.70
C ASP A 31 12.71 11.94 9.37
N VAL A 32 13.28 12.41 8.25
CA VAL A 32 13.07 11.82 6.93
C VAL A 32 13.53 10.36 6.89
N ASN A 33 14.67 10.05 7.50
CA ASN A 33 15.18 8.68 7.54
C ASN A 33 14.27 7.76 8.39
N SER A 34 13.77 8.26 9.51
CA SER A 34 12.80 7.57 10.37
C SER A 34 11.48 7.29 9.62
N GLU A 35 10.91 8.30 8.97
CA GLU A 35 9.66 8.17 8.21
C GLU A 35 9.82 7.26 6.99
N LYS A 36 10.97 7.29 6.32
CA LYS A 36 11.28 6.35 5.24
C LYS A 36 11.27 4.91 5.75
N GLY A 37 11.90 4.64 6.90
CA GLY A 37 11.88 3.31 7.52
C GLY A 37 10.47 2.83 7.87
N LYS A 38 9.63 3.71 8.44
CA LYS A 38 8.22 3.40 8.71
C LYS A 38 7.44 3.10 7.43
N THR A 39 7.65 3.91 6.39
CA THR A 39 6.99 3.74 5.09
C THR A 39 7.37 2.40 4.46
N GLU A 40 8.65 2.03 4.47
CA GLU A 40 9.11 0.71 3.97
C GLU A 40 8.50 -0.46 4.75
N ALA A 41 8.38 -0.33 6.07
CA ALA A 41 7.73 -1.34 6.90
C ALA A 41 6.24 -1.47 6.57
N LEU A 42 5.53 -0.35 6.39
CA LEU A 42 4.12 -0.35 6.01
C LEU A 42 3.90 -0.95 4.63
N VAL A 43 4.73 -0.62 3.64
CA VAL A 43 4.67 -1.21 2.29
C VAL A 43 4.79 -2.73 2.35
N LYS A 44 5.75 -3.25 3.14
CA LYS A 44 5.92 -4.70 3.35
C LYS A 44 4.70 -5.33 4.02
N GLN A 45 4.11 -4.66 5.02
CA GLN A 45 2.92 -5.16 5.70
C GLN A 45 1.71 -5.20 4.75
N VAL A 46 1.50 -4.15 3.94
CA VAL A 46 0.41 -4.10 2.96
C VAL A 46 0.57 -5.22 1.92
N ALA A 47 1.78 -5.46 1.41
CA ALA A 47 2.03 -6.57 0.48
C ALA A 47 1.67 -7.92 1.12
N LEU A 48 2.18 -8.19 2.33
CA LEU A 48 1.88 -9.42 3.06
C LEU A 48 0.38 -9.62 3.31
N LEU A 49 -0.34 -8.56 3.68
CA LEU A 49 -1.76 -8.63 3.94
C LEU A 49 -2.56 -8.84 2.66
N THR A 50 -2.13 -8.24 1.56
CA THR A 50 -2.72 -8.45 0.23
C THR A 50 -2.59 -9.91 -0.19
N ASP A 51 -1.39 -10.49 -0.08
CA ASP A 51 -1.14 -11.90 -0.42
C ASP A 51 -2.00 -12.86 0.43
N LYS A 52 -2.11 -12.56 1.75
CA LYS A 52 -2.96 -13.34 2.64
C LYS A 52 -4.45 -13.24 2.29
N LEU A 53 -4.90 -12.06 1.88
CA LEU A 53 -6.29 -11.85 1.50
C LEU A 53 -6.61 -12.62 0.21
N GLU A 54 -5.71 -12.58 -0.77
CA GLU A 54 -5.83 -13.38 -2.00
C GLU A 54 -5.89 -14.88 -1.70
N ASP A 55 -4.99 -15.40 -0.85
CA ASP A 55 -5.02 -16.83 -0.45
C ASP A 55 -6.34 -17.19 0.23
N LEU A 56 -6.83 -16.36 1.15
CA LEU A 56 -8.10 -16.58 1.84
C LEU A 56 -9.30 -16.57 0.89
N GLU A 57 -9.35 -15.63 -0.05
CA GLU A 57 -10.42 -15.56 -1.06
C GLU A 57 -10.39 -16.78 -1.98
N ASN A 58 -9.20 -17.16 -2.46
CA ASN A 58 -9.00 -18.33 -3.30
C ASN A 58 -9.39 -19.62 -2.57
N ARG A 59 -8.99 -19.76 -1.30
CA ARG A 59 -9.34 -20.92 -0.48
C ARG A 59 -10.82 -20.98 -0.17
N SER A 60 -11.44 -19.85 0.14
CA SER A 60 -12.88 -19.76 0.41
C SER A 60 -13.72 -20.14 -0.80
N ARG A 61 -13.24 -19.82 -2.02
CA ARG A 61 -13.94 -20.10 -3.28
C ARG A 61 -13.44 -21.37 -3.99
N ARG A 62 -12.51 -22.12 -3.38
CA ARG A 62 -11.80 -23.23 -4.06
C ARG A 62 -12.73 -24.32 -4.59
N SER A 63 -13.87 -24.53 -3.96
CA SER A 63 -14.86 -25.53 -4.35
C SER A 63 -16.04 -24.95 -5.14
N ASN A 64 -16.03 -23.66 -5.43
CA ASN A 64 -17.10 -23.02 -6.17
C ASN A 64 -16.85 -23.18 -7.67
N LEU A 65 -17.88 -23.60 -8.40
CA LEU A 65 -17.89 -23.62 -9.85
C LEU A 65 -18.56 -22.34 -10.37
N ARG A 66 -17.99 -21.74 -11.42
CA ARG A 66 -18.59 -20.59 -12.11
C ARG A 66 -19.06 -21.03 -13.49
N LEU A 67 -20.37 -21.15 -13.65
CA LEU A 67 -21.00 -21.46 -14.93
C LEU A 67 -21.18 -20.15 -15.72
N VAL A 68 -20.76 -20.14 -16.98
CA VAL A 68 -20.86 -18.98 -17.88
C VAL A 68 -21.67 -19.37 -19.11
N ASN A 69 -22.36 -18.40 -19.72
CA ASN A 69 -23.23 -18.60 -20.88
C ASN A 69 -24.45 -19.52 -20.66
N VAL A 70 -24.92 -19.65 -19.42
CA VAL A 70 -26.19 -20.33 -19.12
C VAL A 70 -27.33 -19.30 -19.24
N PRO A 71 -28.36 -19.54 -20.09
CA PRO A 71 -29.52 -18.66 -20.19
C PRO A 71 -30.27 -18.56 -18.85
N GLU A 72 -30.73 -17.36 -18.49
CA GLU A 72 -31.47 -17.16 -17.25
C GLU A 72 -32.79 -17.96 -17.23
N LYS A 73 -33.16 -18.46 -16.04
CA LYS A 73 -34.42 -19.17 -15.74
C LYS A 73 -34.55 -20.56 -16.36
N ILE A 74 -33.51 -21.09 -16.99
CA ILE A 74 -33.51 -22.46 -17.54
C ILE A 74 -33.58 -23.51 -16.42
N GLU A 75 -33.12 -23.15 -15.22
CA GLU A 75 -33.15 -23.96 -14.01
C GLU A 75 -34.57 -24.23 -13.48
N GLY A 76 -35.55 -23.41 -13.86
CA GLY A 76 -36.91 -23.51 -13.36
C GLY A 76 -37.01 -23.34 -11.84
N ASN A 77 -37.81 -24.17 -11.18
CA ASN A 77 -38.01 -24.10 -9.72
C ASN A 77 -36.98 -24.92 -8.92
N ASP A 78 -36.16 -25.75 -9.58
CA ASP A 78 -35.19 -26.62 -8.91
C ASP A 78 -33.84 -26.60 -9.64
N ALA A 79 -32.96 -25.72 -9.17
CA ALA A 79 -31.62 -25.57 -9.71
C ALA A 79 -30.72 -26.78 -9.48
N VAL A 80 -30.96 -27.58 -8.43
CA VAL A 80 -30.11 -28.75 -8.14
C VAL A 80 -30.40 -29.85 -9.16
N ALA A 81 -31.67 -30.20 -9.34
CA ALA A 81 -32.08 -31.20 -10.31
C ALA A 81 -31.69 -30.81 -11.75
N PHE A 82 -31.78 -29.52 -12.09
CA PHE A 82 -31.29 -29.00 -13.37
C PHE A 82 -29.78 -29.24 -13.53
N LEU A 83 -28.97 -28.86 -12.54
CA LEU A 83 -27.51 -28.98 -12.61
C LEU A 83 -27.05 -30.44 -12.67
N GLU A 84 -27.68 -31.34 -11.92
CA GLU A 84 -27.37 -32.78 -11.97
C GLU A 84 -27.58 -33.36 -13.37
N LYS A 85 -28.69 -33.02 -14.02
CA LYS A 85 -29.00 -33.47 -15.37
C LYS A 85 -28.09 -32.81 -16.42
N TRP A 86 -27.93 -31.49 -16.34
CA TRP A 86 -27.16 -30.71 -17.31
C TRP A 86 -25.69 -31.13 -17.36
N LEU A 87 -25.07 -31.41 -16.21
CA LEU A 87 -23.67 -31.86 -16.14
C LEU A 87 -23.45 -33.24 -16.77
N ILE A 88 -24.47 -34.10 -16.79
CA ILE A 88 -24.39 -35.45 -17.34
C ILE A 88 -24.73 -35.47 -18.84
N ASP A 89 -25.73 -34.68 -19.25
CA ASP A 89 -26.29 -34.75 -20.60
C ASP A 89 -25.58 -33.83 -21.61
N ASP A 90 -25.16 -32.63 -21.18
CA ASP A 90 -24.66 -31.57 -22.09
C ASP A 90 -23.18 -31.24 -21.88
N PHE A 91 -22.57 -31.61 -20.74
CA PHE A 91 -21.21 -31.20 -20.38
C PHE A 91 -20.15 -32.32 -20.47
N ILE A 92 -20.52 -33.58 -20.22
CA ILE A 92 -19.65 -34.78 -20.33
C ILE A 92 -20.00 -35.53 -21.62
#